data_AF-A0A351ZVX4-F1
#
_entry.id   AF-A0A351ZVX4-F1
#
_cell.length_a   1.000
_cell.length_b   1.000
_cell.length_c   1.000
_cell.angle_alpha   90.00
_cell.angle_beta   90.00
_cell.angle_gamma   90.00
#
_symmetry.space_group_name_H-M   'P 1'
#
loop_
_entity.id
_entity.type
_entity.pdbx_description
1 polymer ?
#
loop_
_entity_poly.entity_id
_entity_poly.type
_entity_poly.pdbx_seq_one_letter_code
_entity_poly.pdbx_strand_id
1 'polypeptide(L)' 'MPTRPGVYLHKDAGGTIIYVGKAKNLRNRVRSYFQEGRPVNAKTVALMRKIADV' A
#
# COMPACT_ATOMS: atom_id res chain seq x y z
N MET A 1 3.39 -1.39 10.77
CA MET A 1 2.39 -0.29 10.59
C MET A 1 1.55 -0.06 11.85
N PRO A 2 1.33 1.20 12.26
CA PRO A 2 0.56 1.57 13.45
C PRO A 2 -0.96 1.55 13.21
N THR A 3 -1.76 1.45 14.28
CA THR A 3 -3.24 1.40 14.25
C THR A 3 -3.90 2.78 14.39
N ARG A 4 -3.20 3.85 14.00
CA ARG A 4 -3.66 5.24 14.07
C ARG A 4 -3.79 5.87 12.67
N PRO A 5 -4.49 7.01 12.55
CA PRO A 5 -4.57 7.75 11.31
C PRO A 5 -3.19 8.21 10.83
N GLY A 6 -3.04 8.34 9.52
CA GLY A 6 -1.84 8.89 8.93
C GLY A 6 -1.76 8.67 7.42
N VAL A 7 -0.55 8.86 6.91
CA VAL A 7 -0.18 8.70 5.51
C VAL A 7 0.85 7.57 5.41
N TYR A 8 0.78 6.77 4.34
CA TYR A 8 1.80 5.77 3.98
C TYR A 8 2.30 6.03 2.56
N LEU A 9 3.53 5.59 2.31
CA LEU A 9 4.21 5.71 1.03
C LEU A 9 4.60 4.32 0.56
N HIS A 10 4.44 4.05 -0.73
CA HIS A 10 5.08 2.90 -1.35
C HIS A 10 6.23 3.38 -2.21
N LYS A 11 7.33 2.65 -2.14
CA LYS A 11 8.52 2.93 -2.93
C LYS A 11 8.84 1.78 -3.88
N ASP A 12 9.44 2.12 -5.00
CA ASP A 12 10.09 1.13 -5.86
C ASP A 12 11.44 0.68 -5.28
N ALA A 13 12.11 -0.25 -5.97
CA ALA A 13 13.42 -0.77 -5.56
C ALA A 13 14.53 0.30 -5.54
N GLY A 14 14.36 1.41 -6.26
CA GLY A 14 15.27 2.56 -6.24
C GLY A 14 14.99 3.55 -5.11
N GLY A 15 13.97 3.30 -4.29
CA GLY A 15 13.54 4.20 -3.21
C GLY A 15 12.65 5.36 -3.69
N THR A 16 12.24 5.37 -4.97
CA THR A 16 11.35 6.41 -5.52
C THR A 16 9.94 6.21 -4.98
N ILE A 17 9.31 7.28 -4.49
CA ILE A 17 7.92 7.23 -4.06
C ILE A 17 7.02 7.08 -5.29
N ILE A 18 6.34 5.93 -5.38
CA ILE A 18 5.44 5.60 -6.50
C ILE A 18 3.96 5.70 -6.13
N TYR A 19 3.64 5.77 -4.83
CA TYR A 19 2.28 5.93 -4.34
C TYR A 19 2.25 6.54 -2.94
N VAL A 20 1.23 7.37 -2.69
CA VAL A 20 0.92 7.94 -1.37
C VAL A 20 -0.54 7.70 -1.07
N GLY A 21 -0.84 7.14 0.10
CA GLY A 21 -2.20 6.90 0.56
C GLY A 21 -2.42 7.41 1.98
N LYS A 22 -3.66 7.81 2.30
CA LYS A 22 -4.08 8.16 3.66
C LYS A 22 -5.04 7.10 4.23
N ALA A 23 -5.00 6.89 5.54
CA ALA A 23 -5.92 5.98 6.21
C ALA A 23 -6.24 6.43 7.63
N LYS A 24 -7.43 6.06 8.13
CA LYS A 24 -7.78 6.18 9.56
C LYS A 24 -7.02 5.15 10.43
N ASN A 25 -6.63 4.03 9.84
CA ASN A 25 -5.81 3.01 10.47
C ASN A 25 -4.84 2.46 9.42
N LEU A 26 -3.56 2.81 9.56
CA LEU A 26 -2.53 2.45 8.59
C LEU A 26 -2.32 0.94 8.49
N ARG A 27 -2.29 0.22 9.62
CA ARG A 27 -2.16 -1.24 9.64
C ARG A 27 -3.24 -1.94 8.81
N ASN A 28 -4.50 -1.59 9.03
CA ASN A 28 -5.62 -2.21 8.32
C ASN A 28 -5.57 -1.86 6.82
N ARG A 29 -5.21 -0.62 6.49
CA ARG A 29 -5.11 -0.20 5.10
C ARG A 29 -4.01 -0.95 4.35
N VAL A 30 -2.81 -1.04 4.91
CA VAL A 30 -1.69 -1.76 4.29
C VAL A 30 -2.00 -3.25 4.20
N ARG A 31 -2.53 -3.86 5.27
CA ARG A 31 -2.93 -5.28 5.27
C ARG A 31 -3.95 -5.59 4.17
N SER A 32 -4.86 -4.67 3.85
CA SER A 32 -5.91 -4.88 2.86
C SER A 32 -5.41 -5.11 1.43
N TYR A 33 -4.16 -4.75 1.15
CA TYR A 33 -3.49 -5.02 -0.11
C TYR A 33 -3.06 -6.48 -0.24
N PHE A 34 -2.73 -7.14 0.87
CA PHE A 34 -2.19 -8.51 0.87
C PHE A 34 -3.23 -9.57 1.27
N GLN A 35 -4.49 -9.17 1.40
CA GLN A 35 -5.56 -10.10 1.77
C GLN A 35 -6.11 -10.81 0.53
N GLU A 36 -6.04 -12.14 0.53
CA GLU A 36 -6.57 -12.99 -0.54
C GLU A 36 -8.10 -12.86 -0.66
N GLY A 37 -8.60 -13.02 -1.89
CA GLY A 37 -10.05 -13.02 -2.19
C GLY A 37 -10.71 -11.64 -2.25
N ARG A 38 -9.98 -10.54 -2.05
CA ARG A 38 -10.53 -9.19 -2.23
C ARG A 38 -10.48 -8.79 -3.71
N PRO A 39 -11.54 -8.21 -4.30
CA PRO A 39 -11.46 -7.63 -5.63
C PRO A 39 -10.53 -6.41 -5.58
N VAL A 40 -9.32 -6.59 -6.09
CA VAL A 40 -8.31 -5.53 -6.25
C VAL A 40 -8.38 -5.03 -7.69
N ASN A 41 -8.48 -3.72 -7.88
CA ASN A 41 -8.50 -3.16 -9.24
C ASN A 41 -7.16 -3.39 -9.96
N ALA A 42 -7.19 -3.49 -11.29
CA ALA A 42 -6.01 -3.78 -12.11
C ALA A 42 -4.86 -2.78 -11.88
N LYS A 43 -5.19 -1.50 -11.60
CA LYS A 43 -4.19 -0.46 -11.29
C LYS A 43 -3.44 -0.74 -9.99
N THR A 44 -4.14 -1.22 -8.96
CA THR A 44 -3.56 -1.55 -7.66
C THR A 44 -2.70 -2.81 -7.77
N VAL A 45 -3.14 -3.80 -8.54
CA VAL A 45 -2.31 -4.98 -8.86
C VAL A 45 -1.03 -4.58 -9.59
N ALA A 46 -1.12 -3.70 -10.59
CA ALA A 46 0.05 -3.20 -11.31
C ALA A 46 0.99 -2.38 -10.41
N LEU A 47 0.44 -1.59 -9.50
CA LEU A 47 1.22 -0.87 -8.49
C LEU A 47 1.97 -1.85 -7.58
N MET A 48 1.27 -2.84 -7.01
CA MET A 48 1.85 -3.82 -6.08
C MET A 48 3.06 -4.54 -6.65
N ARG A 49 3.05 -4.86 -7.95
CA ARG A 49 4.19 -5.49 -8.63
C ARG A 49 5.46 -4.64 -8.63
N LYS A 50 5.33 -3.32 -8.43
CA LYS A 50 6.45 -2.37 -8.39
C LYS A 50 6.87 -2.00 -6.97
N ILE A 51 6.10 -2.37 -5.96
CA ILE A 51 6.41 -2.03 -4.57
C ILE A 51 7.56 -2.92 -4.10
N ALA A 52 8.62 -2.29 -3.60
CA ALA A 52 9.72 -2.97 -2.93
C ALA A 52 9.77 -2.68 -1.41
N ASP A 53 9.10 -1.61 -0.96
CA ASP A 53 9.13 -1.15 0.44
C ASP A 53 7.79 -0.48 0.85
N VAL A 54 7.41 -0.61 2.13
CA VAL A 54 6.15 -0.12 2.72
C VAL A 54 6.24 0.36 4.17
#